data_AF-A0A2G9P341-F1
#
_entry.id   AF-A0A2G9P341-F1
#
_cell.length_a   1.000
_cell.length_b   1.000
_cell.length_c   1.000
_cell.angle_alpha   90.00
_cell.angle_beta   90.00
_cell.angle_gamma   90.00
#
_symmetry.space_group_name_H-M   'P 1'
#
loop_
_entity.id
_entity.type
_entity.pdbx_description
1 polymer ?
#
loop_
_entity_poly.entity_id
_entity_poly.type
_entity_poly.pdbx_seq_one_letter_code
_entity_poly.pdbx_strand_id
1 'polypeptide(L)'
;MEIILDVLNYSLTAILIGVSTAWIFLIKSMIDSVRFTPKLDEFEKKKHNNPKVSIILPARNEEEFIGKCLDSLIEQDYSNYEIIVIDDSSDDLTSKIISEHAK
;
A
#
# COMPACT_ATOMS: atom_id res chain seq x y z
N MET A 1 -0.01 -0.39 -56.77
CA MET A 1 0.95 -0.64 -55.67
C MET A 1 1.06 0.59 -54.78
N GLU A 2 1.18 1.80 -55.35
CA GLU A 2 1.27 3.05 -54.57
C GLU A 2 0.04 3.37 -53.72
N ILE A 3 -1.19 3.28 -54.26
CA ILE A 3 -2.43 3.55 -53.50
C ILE A 3 -2.56 2.66 -52.25
N ILE A 4 -2.14 1.40 -52.34
CA ILE A 4 -2.20 0.46 -51.20
C ILE A 4 -1.19 0.86 -50.13
N LEU A 5 0.02 1.26 -50.54
CA LEU A 5 1.06 1.77 -49.64
C LEU A 5 0.63 3.07 -48.97
N ASP A 6 -0.02 3.98 -49.70
CA ASP A 6 -0.54 5.23 -49.16
C ASP A 6 -1.63 4.98 -48.10
N VAL A 7 -2.62 4.13 -48.41
CA VAL A 7 -3.68 3.76 -47.47
C VAL A 7 -3.10 3.12 -46.20
N LEU A 8 -2.11 2.24 -46.36
CA LEU A 8 -1.40 1.62 -45.24
C LEU A 8 -0.66 2.67 -44.39
N ASN A 9 0.08 3.58 -45.02
CA ASN A 9 0.82 4.65 -44.34
C ASN A 9 -0.11 5.61 -43.58
N TYR A 10 -1.24 6.02 -44.17
CA TYR A 10 -2.22 6.86 -43.49
C TYR A 10 -2.87 6.14 -42.31
N SER A 11 -3.20 4.86 -42.44
CA SER A 11 -3.76 4.07 -41.33
C SER A 11 -2.78 3.91 -40.17
N LEU A 12 -1.51 3.62 -40.48
CA LEU A 12 -0.45 3.52 -39.47
C LEU A 12 -0.21 4.85 -38.76
N THR A 13 -0.23 5.96 -39.52
CA THR A 13 -0.10 7.31 -38.96
C THR A 13 -1.26 7.64 -38.01
N ALA A 14 -2.50 7.30 -38.38
CA ALA A 14 -3.66 7.51 -37.52
C ALA A 14 -3.56 6.70 -36.21
N ILE A 15 -3.10 5.46 -36.27
CA ILE A 15 -2.85 4.62 -35.09
C ILE A 15 -1.76 5.25 -34.21
N LEU A 16 -0.65 5.68 -34.80
CA LEU A 16 0.44 6.33 -34.07
C LEU A 16 -0.01 7.60 -33.35
N ILE A 17 -0.80 8.44 -34.02
CA ILE A 17 -1.39 9.64 -33.39
C ILE A 17 -2.29 9.23 -32.21
N GLY A 18 -3.17 8.24 -32.40
CA GLY A 18 -4.02 7.74 -31.32
C GLY A 18 -3.22 7.25 -30.11
N VAL A 19 -2.19 6.43 -30.35
CA VAL A 19 -1.30 5.92 -29.30
C VAL A 19 -0.56 7.07 -28.61
N SER A 20 0.03 8.00 -29.37
CA SER A 20 0.74 9.16 -28.79
C SER A 20 -0.18 10.05 -27.95
N THR A 21 -1.41 10.30 -28.39
CA THR A 21 -2.37 11.09 -27.60
C THR A 21 -2.76 10.39 -26.29
N ALA A 22 -2.99 9.07 -26.33
CA ALA A 22 -3.27 8.28 -25.13
C ALA A 22 -2.10 8.31 -24.13
N TRP A 23 -0.86 8.17 -24.62
CA TRP A 23 0.33 8.27 -23.76
C TRP A 23 0.49 9.66 -23.15
N ILE A 24 0.28 10.73 -23.92
CA ILE A 24 0.32 12.10 -23.40
C ILE A 24 -0.72 12.30 -22.30
N PHE A 25 -1.94 11.79 -22.51
CA PHE A 25 -3.02 11.84 -21.50
C PHE A 25 -2.64 11.08 -20.23
N LEU A 26 -2.11 9.86 -20.35
CA LEU A 26 -1.68 9.05 -19.20
C LEU A 26 -0.54 9.74 -18.43
N ILE A 27 0.47 10.25 -19.14
CA ILE A 27 1.59 10.99 -18.51
C ILE A 27 1.06 12.20 -17.76
N LYS A 28 0.14 12.97 -18.36
CA LYS A 28 -0.50 14.11 -17.68
C LYS A 28 -1.26 13.65 -16.43
N SER A 29 -2.07 12.59 -16.53
CA SER A 29 -2.80 12.03 -15.40
C SER A 29 -1.88 11.56 -14.27
N MET A 30 -0.70 11.01 -14.60
CA MET A 30 0.30 10.63 -13.61
C MET A 30 0.96 11.85 -12.97
N ILE A 31 1.33 12.88 -13.75
CA ILE A 31 1.89 14.13 -13.23
C ILE A 31 0.90 14.80 -12.28
N ASP A 32 -0.37 14.86 -12.66
CA ASP A 32 -1.43 15.42 -11.83
C ASP A 32 -1.57 14.60 -10.54
N SER A 33 -1.70 13.27 -10.63
CA SER A 33 -1.79 12.38 -9.45
C SER A 33 -0.63 12.60 -8.46
N VAL A 34 0.61 12.68 -8.96
CA VAL A 34 1.80 12.93 -8.13
C VAL A 34 1.79 14.32 -7.50
N ARG A 35 1.24 15.33 -8.18
CA ARG A 35 1.12 16.70 -7.66
C ARG A 35 -0.02 16.87 -6.65
N PHE A 36 -1.07 16.07 -6.78
CA PHE A 36 -2.21 16.06 -5.85
C PHE A 36 -1.97 15.20 -4.61
N THR A 37 -0.85 14.46 -4.54
CA THR A 37 -0.47 13.76 -3.31
C THR A 37 -0.30 14.78 -2.19
N PRO A 38 -1.10 14.72 -1.11
CA PRO A 38 -0.93 15.61 0.04
C PRO A 38 0.47 15.43 0.60
N LYS A 39 1.16 16.53 0.84
CA LYS A 39 2.41 16.49 1.62
C LYS A 39 2.03 16.25 3.08
N LEU A 40 2.79 15.40 3.75
CA LEU A 40 2.68 15.28 5.20
C LEU A 40 3.04 16.64 5.81
N ASP A 41 2.26 17.09 6.79
CA ASP A 41 2.57 18.28 7.54
C ASP A 41 3.95 18.14 8.21
N GLU A 42 4.74 19.21 8.17
CA GLU A 42 6.00 19.25 8.90
C GLU A 42 5.71 19.45 10.39
N PHE A 43 5.81 18.38 11.16
CA PHE A 43 5.69 18.46 12.62
C PHE A 43 7.01 18.92 13.24
N GLU A 44 6.92 19.76 14.28
CA GLU A 44 8.09 20.05 15.11
C GLU A 44 8.69 18.75 15.64
N LYS A 45 9.96 18.51 15.33
CA LYS A 45 10.69 17.32 15.78
C LYS A 45 10.99 17.42 17.28
N LYS A 46 9.98 17.19 18.12
CA LYS A 46 10.14 17.14 19.57
C LYS A 46 10.91 15.87 19.93
N LYS A 47 11.98 16.04 20.69
CA LYS A 47 12.74 14.91 21.23
C LYS A 47 11.95 14.30 22.37
N HIS A 48 11.22 13.22 22.09
CA HIS A 48 10.58 12.41 23.11
C HIS A 48 11.61 11.40 23.64
N ASN A 49 11.92 11.45 24.93
CA ASN A 49 12.68 10.38 25.58
C ASN A 49 11.69 9.24 25.84
N ASN A 50 11.91 8.08 25.19
CA ASN A 50 11.08 6.88 25.33
C ASN A 50 9.56 7.09 25.04
N PRO A 51 9.16 7.56 23.84
CA PRO A 51 7.74 7.77 23.51
C PRO A 51 6.90 6.50 23.67
N LYS A 52 5.62 6.62 24.02
CA LYS A 52 4.72 5.47 23.96
C LYS A 52 4.47 5.12 22.48
N VAL A 53 4.69 3.87 22.10
CA VAL A 53 4.45 3.35 20.74
C VAL A 53 3.21 2.47 20.75
N SER A 54 2.25 2.73 19.87
CA SER A 54 1.08 1.87 19.70
C SER A 54 1.21 1.11 18.38
N ILE A 55 1.34 -0.21 18.45
CA ILE A 55 1.44 -1.10 17.30
C ILE A 55 0.03 -1.59 16.98
N ILE A 56 -0.52 -1.17 15.85
CA ILE A 56 -1.84 -1.62 15.38
C ILE A 56 -1.61 -2.79 14.42
N LEU A 57 -2.09 -3.97 14.79
CA LEU A 57 -1.95 -5.22 14.03
C LEU A 57 -3.32 -5.66 13.49
N PRO A 58 -3.71 -5.23 12.27
CA PRO A 58 -4.89 -5.78 11.62
C PRO A 58 -4.62 -7.21 11.16
N ALA A 59 -5.57 -8.12 11.39
CA ALA A 59 -5.48 -9.52 11.02
C ALA A 59 -6.80 -9.99 10.43
N ARG A 60 -6.73 -10.79 9.36
CA ARG A 60 -7.87 -11.52 8.80
C ARG A 60 -7.39 -12.82 8.16
N ASN A 61 -7.85 -13.94 8.67
CA ASN A 61 -7.45 -15.28 8.21
C ASN A 61 -5.92 -15.48 8.17
N GLU A 62 -5.25 -15.13 9.27
CA GLU A 62 -3.80 -15.16 9.45
C GLU A 62 -3.34 -16.32 10.36
N GLU A 63 -4.12 -17.42 10.48
CA GLU A 63 -3.83 -18.48 11.46
C GLU A 63 -2.41 -19.09 11.34
N GLU A 64 -1.83 -19.08 10.15
CA GLU A 64 -0.49 -19.62 9.88
C GLU A 64 0.64 -18.74 10.48
N PHE A 65 0.43 -17.43 10.54
CA PHE A 65 1.50 -16.46 10.81
C PHE A 65 1.27 -15.62 12.07
N ILE A 66 0.02 -15.44 12.48
CA ILE A 66 -0.34 -14.49 13.56
C ILE A 66 0.36 -14.83 14.88
N GLY A 67 0.50 -16.11 15.22
CA GLY A 67 1.22 -16.52 16.43
C GLY A 67 2.69 -16.11 16.42
N LYS A 68 3.44 -16.45 15.35
CA LYS A 68 4.85 -16.05 15.20
C LYS A 68 5.04 -14.53 15.15
N CYS A 69 4.08 -13.82 14.55
CA CYS A 69 4.09 -12.36 14.52
C CYS A 69 3.94 -11.79 15.94
N LEU A 70 2.97 -12.29 16.71
CA LEU A 70 2.74 -11.86 18.09
C LEU A 70 3.94 -12.17 19.00
N ASP A 71 4.52 -13.37 18.89
CA ASP A 71 5.75 -13.73 19.61
C ASP A 71 6.87 -12.71 19.32
N SER A 72 7.10 -12.40 18.05
CA SER A 72 8.11 -11.43 17.63
C SER A 72 7.82 -10.02 18.16
N LEU A 73 6.56 -9.59 18.19
CA LEU A 73 6.16 -8.28 18.71
C LEU A 73 6.26 -8.20 20.24
N ILE A 74 6.08 -9.31 20.96
CA ILE A 74 6.20 -9.37 22.42
C ILE A 74 7.68 -9.34 22.85
N GLU A 75 8.58 -9.92 22.05
CA GLU A 75 10.01 -10.03 22.33
C GLU A 75 10.82 -8.75 21.99
N GLN A 76 10.16 -7.63 21.68
CA GLN A 76 10.85 -6.37 21.38
C GLN A 76 11.65 -5.85 22.58
N ASP A 77 12.83 -5.27 22.31
CA ASP A 77 13.71 -4.67 23.32
C ASP A 77 13.29 -3.24 23.73
N TYR A 78 12.20 -2.73 23.17
CA TYR A 78 11.57 -1.47 23.52
C TYR A 78 10.58 -1.63 24.67
N SER A 79 10.60 -0.77 25.68
CA SER A 79 9.79 -0.99 26.91
C SER A 79 8.45 -0.28 26.95
N ASN A 80 8.25 0.77 26.16
CA ASN A 80 7.06 1.64 26.26
C ASN A 80 6.16 1.49 25.03
N TYR A 81 5.59 0.30 24.84
CA TYR A 81 4.69 0.04 23.72
C TYR A 81 3.46 -0.75 24.13
N GLU A 82 2.45 -0.70 23.28
CA GLU A 82 1.26 -1.54 23.33
C GLU A 82 1.02 -2.17 21.97
N ILE A 83 0.42 -3.36 21.96
CA ILE A 83 -0.01 -4.06 20.75
C ILE A 83 -1.54 -4.07 20.77
N ILE A 84 -2.15 -3.55 19.72
CA ILE A 84 -3.60 -3.53 19.51
C ILE A 84 -3.89 -4.40 18.30
N VAL A 85 -4.35 -5.62 18.55
CA VAL A 85 -4.70 -6.56 17.49
C VAL A 85 -6.17 -6.37 17.11
N ILE A 86 -6.45 -6.27 15.81
CA ILE A 86 -7.79 -6.09 15.27
C ILE A 86 -8.09 -7.26 14.35
N ASP A 87 -8.94 -8.17 14.81
CA ASP A 87 -9.45 -9.28 13.99
C ASP A 87 -10.64 -8.80 13.14
N ASP A 88 -10.48 -8.77 11.81
CA ASP A 88 -11.51 -8.36 10.85
C ASP A 88 -12.44 -9.53 10.49
N SER A 89 -13.08 -10.10 11.51
CA SER A 89 -14.03 -11.22 11.40
C SER A 89 -13.45 -12.43 10.65
N SER A 90 -12.35 -12.98 11.17
CA SER A 90 -11.74 -14.18 10.57
C SER A 90 -12.66 -15.40 10.67
N ASP A 91 -12.61 -16.25 9.63
CA ASP A 91 -13.35 -17.51 9.56
C ASP A 91 -12.50 -18.73 10.01
N ASP A 92 -11.24 -18.51 10.36
CA ASP A 92 -10.24 -19.51 10.73
C ASP A 92 -9.83 -19.40 12.21
N LEU A 93 -8.71 -20.01 12.61
CA LEU A 93 -8.26 -19.98 14.01
C LEU A 93 -7.60 -18.66 14.45
N THR A 94 -7.53 -17.62 13.60
CA THR A 94 -6.87 -16.35 13.90
C THR A 94 -7.33 -15.75 15.23
N SER A 95 -8.64 -15.58 15.41
CA SER A 95 -9.23 -14.99 16.63
C SER A 95 -8.87 -15.79 17.89
N LYS A 96 -8.82 -17.12 17.77
CA LYS A 96 -8.43 -18.01 18.86
C LYS A 96 -6.95 -17.82 19.22
N ILE A 97 -6.07 -17.82 18.23
CA ILE A 97 -4.62 -17.63 18.45
C ILE A 97 -4.36 -16.26 19.07
N ILE A 98 -5.04 -15.21 18.61
CA ILE A 98 -4.96 -13.86 19.20
C ILE A 98 -5.36 -13.91 20.69
N SER A 99 -6.46 -14.59 21.02
CA SER A 99 -6.94 -14.71 22.39
C SER A 99 -5.97 -15.45 23.31
N GLU A 100 -5.20 -16.41 22.78
CA GLU A 100 -4.17 -17.14 23.53
C GLU A 100 -2.97 -16.26 23.92
N HIS A 101 -2.72 -15.17 23.17
CA HIS A 101 -1.64 -14.20 23.44
C HIS A 101 -2.11 -12.97 24.23
N ALA A 102 -3.43 -12.76 24.34
CA ALA A 102 -3.99 -11.65 25.10
C ALA A 102 -3.74 -11.84 26.60
N LYS A 103 -3.23 -10.81 27.26
CA LYS A 103 -3.00 -10.75 28.72
C LYS A 103 -4.05 -9.89 29.41
#